data_AF-A0A2N2XQ14-F1
#
_entry.id   AF-A0A2N2XQ14-F1
#
_cell.length_a   1.000
_cell.length_b   1.000
_cell.length_c   1.000
_cell.angle_alpha   90.00
_cell.angle_beta   90.00
_cell.angle_gamma   90.00
#
_symmetry.space_group_name_H-M   'P 1'
#
loop_
_entity.id
_entity.type
_entity.pdbx_description
1 polymer ?
#
loop_
_entity_poly.entity_id
_entity_poly.type
_entity_poly.pdbx_seq_one_letter_code
_entity_poly.pdbx_strand_id
1 'polypeptide(L)'
;MQGQSWEFINKLYLIDAQGTTDSVLFGNNYSATIGLDTEWNEQDISNVPWNKPEIRSIHRTNDSVDCVFRYNFLIDLFPANYDLKFDMRPSGPYVQEGTNFVFKLEAEHYPVEIYSDFSDMYENSEYNSWTSILLHKDTCGYNTPALCLPGYNHLYTITDSTENYIT
;
A
#
# COMPACT_ATOMS: atom_id res chain seq x y z
N MET A 1 23.94 6.31 22.03
CA MET A 1 23.12 5.34 21.28
C MET A 1 22.39 6.13 20.22
N GLN A 2 22.87 6.10 18.97
CA GLN A 2 22.11 6.64 17.85
C GLN A 2 20.89 5.73 17.71
N GLY A 3 19.69 6.27 17.93
CA GLY A 3 18.46 5.51 17.78
C GLY A 3 18.35 5.05 16.35
N GLN A 4 18.19 3.75 16.12
CA GLN A 4 17.79 3.22 14.82
C GLN A 4 16.48 3.89 14.43
N SER A 5 16.45 4.50 13.24
CA SER A 5 15.19 4.90 12.63
C SER A 5 14.51 3.63 12.13
N TRP A 6 13.24 3.49 12.47
CA TRP A 6 12.35 2.40 12.04
C TRP A 6 11.52 2.83 10.83
N GLU A 7 11.92 3.92 10.20
CA GLU A 7 11.21 4.55 9.09
C GLU A 7 11.66 3.93 7.76
N PHE A 8 10.70 3.73 6.88
CA PHE A 8 10.89 3.33 5.50
C PHE A 8 9.92 4.06 4.59
N ILE A 9 10.29 4.16 3.33
CA ILE A 9 9.50 4.64 2.22
C ILE A 9 9.69 3.66 1.06
N ASN A 10 8.61 2.97 0.74
CA ASN A 10 8.56 2.00 -0.34
C ASN A 10 7.66 2.51 -1.46
N LYS A 11 7.70 1.81 -2.59
CA LYS A 11 6.91 2.13 -3.77
C LYS A 11 6.25 0.88 -4.30
N LEU A 12 4.98 0.99 -4.67
CA LEU A 12 4.31 0.05 -5.56
C LEU A 12 4.12 0.69 -6.92
N TYR A 13 4.35 -0.07 -7.98
CA TYR A 13 4.12 0.38 -9.34
C TYR A 13 3.43 -0.69 -10.17
N LEU A 14 2.59 -0.24 -11.09
CA LEU A 14 1.92 -1.09 -12.06
C LEU A 14 2.42 -0.81 -13.46
N ILE A 15 2.32 -1.81 -14.32
CA ILE A 15 2.57 -1.72 -15.75
C ILE A 15 1.46 -2.49 -16.45
N ASP A 16 0.67 -1.83 -17.29
CA ASP A 16 -0.38 -2.50 -18.07
C ASP A 16 0.16 -3.10 -19.38
N ALA A 17 -0.69 -3.82 -20.12
CA ALA A 17 -0.28 -4.49 -21.36
C ALA A 17 0.10 -3.53 -22.50
N GLN A 18 -0.20 -2.24 -22.38
CA GLN A 18 0.22 -1.20 -23.32
C GLN A 18 1.54 -0.53 -22.89
N GLY A 19 2.09 -0.90 -21.73
CA GLY A 19 3.27 -0.29 -21.15
C GLY A 19 2.99 1.01 -20.41
N THR A 20 1.72 1.32 -20.13
CA THR A 20 1.35 2.47 -19.29
C THR A 20 1.62 2.15 -17.83
N THR A 21 2.16 3.11 -17.10
CA THR A 21 2.65 2.92 -15.73
C THR A 21 2.07 3.94 -14.78
N ASP A 22 1.85 3.52 -13.54
CA ASP A 22 1.46 4.39 -12.42
C ASP A 22 2.03 3.84 -11.11
N SER A 23 2.08 4.67 -10.07
CA SER A 23 2.69 4.27 -8.79
C SER A 23 2.11 4.98 -7.58
N VAL A 24 2.33 4.38 -6.41
CA VAL A 24 2.03 4.94 -5.09
C VAL A 24 3.24 4.77 -4.18
N LEU A 25 3.56 5.79 -3.39
CA LEU A 25 4.54 5.68 -2.30
C LEU A 25 3.83 5.38 -0.99
N PHE A 26 4.47 4.61 -0.14
CA PHE A 26 3.94 4.31 1.19
C PHE A 26 5.06 4.04 2.16
N GLY A 27 4.83 4.31 3.44
CA GLY A 27 5.92 4.27 4.39
C GLY A 27 5.48 4.59 5.80
N ASN A 28 6.44 4.56 6.72
CA ASN A 28 6.17 4.68 8.14
C ASN A 28 7.04 5.74 8.87
N ASN A 29 6.99 6.98 8.39
CA ASN A 29 7.72 8.10 8.96
C ASN A 29 7.21 8.48 10.36
N TYR A 30 8.11 8.66 11.35
CA TYR A 30 7.78 9.04 12.73
C TYR A 30 7.12 10.42 12.83
N SER A 31 7.39 11.33 11.88
CA SER A 31 6.74 12.64 11.82
C SER A 31 5.38 12.63 11.12
N ALA A 32 4.95 11.51 10.54
CA ALA A 32 3.70 11.44 9.80
C ALA A 32 2.49 11.63 10.73
N THR A 33 1.47 12.29 10.19
CA THR A 33 0.18 12.44 10.89
C THR A 33 -0.83 11.42 10.37
N ILE A 34 -1.78 11.05 11.21
CA ILE A 34 -2.98 10.35 10.74
C ILE A 34 -3.83 11.36 9.95
N GLY A 35 -3.91 11.19 8.62
CA GLY A 35 -4.59 12.11 7.71
C GLY A 35 -3.68 12.55 6.55
N LEU A 36 -3.99 13.67 5.91
CA LEU A 36 -3.15 14.23 4.84
C LEU A 36 -1.90 14.91 5.42
N ASP A 37 -0.72 14.42 5.05
CA ASP A 37 0.55 15.09 5.31
C ASP A 37 0.94 16.06 4.18
N THR A 38 0.82 17.36 4.44
CA THR A 38 1.15 18.40 3.47
C THR A 38 2.66 18.55 3.22
N GLU A 39 3.53 18.14 4.15
CA GLU A 39 4.99 18.20 3.94
C GLU A 39 5.43 17.17 2.89
N TRP A 40 4.71 16.05 2.81
CA TRP A 40 4.90 15.00 1.82
C TRP A 40 4.08 15.17 0.54
N ASN A 41 3.37 16.29 0.40
CA ASN A 41 2.43 16.54 -0.70
C ASN A 41 1.33 15.48 -0.84
N GLU A 42 0.87 14.91 0.28
CA GLU A 42 -0.33 14.08 0.25
C GLU A 42 -1.55 14.93 -0.14
N GLN A 43 -2.33 14.42 -1.09
CA GLN A 43 -3.52 15.08 -1.59
C GLN A 43 -4.67 14.08 -1.57
N ASP A 44 -5.81 14.50 -1.00
CA ASP A 44 -7.05 13.74 -1.09
C ASP A 44 -7.56 13.75 -2.53
N ILE A 45 -7.46 12.58 -3.17
CA ILE A 45 -7.96 12.34 -4.52
C ILE A 45 -9.15 11.37 -4.54
N SER A 46 -9.86 11.22 -3.42
CA SER A 46 -11.01 10.30 -3.28
C SER A 46 -12.15 10.56 -4.28
N ASN A 47 -12.31 11.82 -4.71
CA ASN A 47 -13.33 12.23 -5.68
C ASN A 47 -12.76 12.49 -7.08
N VAL A 48 -11.47 12.22 -7.29
CA VAL A 48 -10.85 12.32 -8.61
C VAL A 48 -11.19 11.05 -9.39
N PRO A 49 -11.76 11.16 -10.60
CA PRO A 49 -12.02 9.99 -11.45
C PRO A 49 -10.77 9.15 -11.67
N TRP A 50 -10.92 7.84 -11.81
CA TRP A 50 -9.81 6.93 -12.09
C TRP A 50 -9.34 7.07 -13.53
N ASN A 51 -8.03 7.24 -13.72
CA ASN A 51 -7.37 7.27 -15.02
C ASN A 51 -6.63 5.96 -15.20
N LYS A 52 -7.01 5.13 -16.18
CA LYS A 52 -6.44 3.78 -16.27
C LYS A 52 -5.15 3.74 -17.10
N PRO A 53 -4.16 2.93 -16.70
CA PRO A 53 -4.08 2.18 -15.45
C PRO A 53 -3.67 3.08 -14.26
N GLU A 54 -4.20 2.84 -13.07
CA GLU A 54 -3.91 3.63 -11.86
C GLU A 54 -3.93 2.80 -10.57
N ILE A 55 -3.06 3.17 -9.63
CA ILE A 55 -2.98 2.66 -8.26
C ILE A 55 -3.10 3.81 -7.26
N ARG A 56 -3.83 3.58 -6.17
CA ARG A 56 -4.02 4.54 -5.07
C ARG A 56 -3.93 3.82 -3.73
N SER A 57 -3.38 4.49 -2.72
CA SER A 57 -3.57 4.08 -1.33
C SER A 57 -4.94 4.52 -0.84
N ILE A 58 -5.57 3.71 0.00
CA ILE A 58 -6.98 3.77 0.36
C ILE A 58 -7.14 3.81 1.88
N HIS A 59 -7.73 4.89 2.40
CA HIS A 59 -8.12 5.04 3.81
C HIS A 59 -9.65 5.17 3.89
N ARG A 60 -10.30 4.48 4.83
CA ARG A 60 -11.76 4.53 4.99
C ARG A 60 -12.19 4.55 6.45
N THR A 61 -13.30 5.21 6.75
CA THR A 61 -13.84 5.40 8.11
C THR A 61 -14.71 4.26 8.64
N ASN A 62 -14.96 3.19 7.88
CA ASN A 62 -15.86 2.10 8.29
C ASN A 62 -15.35 0.71 7.89
N ASP A 63 -15.62 -0.32 8.70
CA ASP A 63 -15.17 -1.73 8.55
C ASP A 63 -15.52 -2.42 7.23
N SER A 64 -16.31 -1.81 6.35
CA SER A 64 -16.61 -2.37 5.03
C SER A 64 -15.41 -2.31 4.07
N VAL A 65 -14.21 -1.99 4.55
CA VAL A 65 -12.99 -1.87 3.73
C VAL A 65 -12.40 -3.23 3.40
N ASP A 66 -12.86 -3.80 2.28
CA ASP A 66 -12.07 -4.51 1.27
C ASP A 66 -10.77 -5.20 1.75
N CYS A 67 -10.93 -6.14 2.69
CA CYS A 67 -10.02 -7.24 2.98
C CYS A 67 -8.92 -7.03 4.03
N VAL A 68 -8.93 -5.91 4.75
CA VAL A 68 -8.08 -5.75 5.94
C VAL A 68 -8.63 -6.62 7.07
N PHE A 69 -7.85 -7.62 7.50
CA PHE A 69 -8.24 -8.48 8.63
C PHE A 69 -8.34 -7.65 9.92
N ARG A 70 -9.52 -7.72 10.55
CA ARG A 70 -9.86 -7.08 11.82
C ARG A 70 -8.83 -7.41 12.91
N TYR A 71 -8.00 -6.44 13.24
CA TYR A 71 -7.79 -6.10 14.64
C TYR A 71 -8.65 -4.87 14.92
N ASN A 72 -9.55 -4.94 15.90
CA ASN A 72 -10.54 -3.92 16.27
C ASN A 72 -9.97 -2.52 16.59
N PHE A 73 -8.67 -2.30 16.43
CA PHE A 73 -7.97 -1.04 16.66
C PHE A 73 -7.83 -0.17 15.40
N LEU A 74 -8.10 -0.69 14.19
CA LEU A 74 -7.77 0.02 12.95
C LEU A 74 -8.87 0.97 12.42
N ILE A 75 -10.15 0.72 12.71
CA ILE A 75 -11.26 1.53 12.17
C ILE A 75 -11.29 2.92 12.80
N ASP A 76 -10.87 3.03 14.06
CA ASP A 76 -10.74 4.30 14.77
C ASP A 76 -9.51 5.12 14.33
N LEU A 77 -8.67 4.59 13.42
CA LEU A 77 -7.48 5.29 12.96
C LEU A 77 -7.78 6.33 11.87
N PHE A 78 -8.82 6.22 11.06
CA PHE A 78 -9.00 7.14 9.94
C PHE A 78 -10.04 8.24 10.25
N PRO A 79 -9.66 9.54 10.23
CA PRO A 79 -10.57 10.63 10.54
C PRO A 79 -11.56 10.92 9.41
N ALA A 80 -11.26 10.50 8.17
CA ALA A 80 -12.10 10.60 6.98
C ALA A 80 -11.68 9.55 5.93
N ASN A 81 -12.43 9.48 4.82
CA ASN A 81 -12.07 8.67 3.67
C ASN A 81 -11.06 9.43 2.80
N TYR A 82 -9.96 8.79 2.42
CA TYR A 82 -8.96 9.36 1.53
C TYR A 82 -8.50 8.34 0.49
N ASP A 83 -8.28 8.81 -0.74
CA ASP A 83 -7.45 8.11 -1.72
C ASP A 83 -6.19 8.95 -1.93
N LEU A 84 -5.01 8.34 -1.92
CA LEU A 84 -3.73 9.05 -1.93
C LEU A 84 -2.72 8.43 -2.90
N LYS A 85 -1.79 9.25 -3.40
CA LYS A 85 -0.57 8.79 -4.13
C LYS A 85 0.64 8.60 -3.21
N PHE A 86 0.57 9.10 -2.00
CA PHE A 86 1.57 8.97 -0.94
C PHE A 86 0.81 8.61 0.34
N ASP A 87 1.25 7.60 1.07
CA ASP A 87 0.63 7.18 2.34
C ASP A 87 1.71 6.91 3.39
N MET A 88 1.99 7.91 4.21
CA MET A 88 2.95 7.82 5.29
C MET A 88 2.22 7.72 6.63
N ARG A 89 2.63 6.76 7.47
CA ARG A 89 1.98 6.55 8.78
C ARG A 89 2.99 6.56 9.92
N PRO A 90 2.66 7.15 11.07
CA PRO A 90 3.56 7.10 12.21
C PRO A 90 3.80 5.65 12.64
N SER A 91 5.06 5.31 12.87
CA SER A 91 5.45 4.05 13.52
C SER A 91 6.36 4.32 14.72
N GLY A 92 6.38 3.39 15.66
CA GLY A 92 7.23 3.49 16.85
C GLY A 92 7.42 2.11 17.47
N PRO A 93 8.36 1.95 18.43
CA PRO A 93 8.77 0.65 18.98
C PRO A 93 7.65 -0.21 19.59
N TYR A 94 6.45 0.35 19.78
CA TYR A 94 5.26 -0.34 20.30
C TYR A 94 4.02 -0.19 19.38
N VAL A 95 4.20 0.33 18.16
CA VAL A 95 3.14 0.62 17.16
C VAL A 95 3.34 -0.23 15.89
N GLN A 96 4.37 -1.08 15.85
CA GLN A 96 4.75 -1.86 14.66
C GLN A 96 3.79 -3.03 14.37
N GLU A 97 3.06 -3.52 15.37
CA GLU A 97 1.96 -4.46 15.16
C GLU A 97 0.76 -3.72 14.57
N GLY A 98 0.71 -3.61 13.23
CA GLY A 98 -0.52 -3.20 12.54
C GLY A 98 -0.41 -2.01 11.59
N THR A 99 0.78 -1.60 11.14
CA THR A 99 0.89 -0.67 10.00
C THR A 99 0.52 -1.39 8.71
N ASN A 100 -0.79 -1.52 8.47
CA ASN A 100 -1.34 -2.15 7.27
C ASN A 100 -1.66 -1.08 6.24
N PHE A 101 -1.13 -1.21 5.03
CA PHE A 101 -1.50 -0.34 3.91
C PHE A 101 -2.56 -1.05 3.06
N VAL A 102 -3.37 -0.28 2.35
CA VAL A 102 -4.38 -0.83 1.44
C VAL A 102 -4.29 -0.08 0.15
N PHE A 103 -4.15 -0.82 -0.95
CA PHE A 103 -4.05 -0.26 -2.27
C PHE A 103 -5.14 -0.82 -3.17
N LYS A 104 -5.73 0.07 -3.95
CA LYS A 104 -6.64 -0.28 -5.02
C LYS A 104 -6.01 0.07 -6.36
N LEU A 105 -6.21 -0.82 -7.32
CA LEU A 105 -5.76 -0.64 -8.68
C LEU A 105 -6.96 -0.67 -9.64
N GLU A 106 -6.84 0.06 -10.72
CA GLU A 106 -7.79 0.05 -11.82
C GLU A 106 -7.05 0.02 -13.16
N ALA A 107 -7.44 -0.88 -14.06
CA ALA A 107 -6.78 -1.05 -15.35
C ALA A 107 -7.74 -1.54 -16.43
N GLU A 108 -7.46 -1.18 -17.68
CA GLU A 108 -8.22 -1.55 -18.88
C GLU A 108 -7.51 -2.59 -19.76
N HIS A 109 -6.18 -2.59 -19.76
CA HIS A 109 -5.37 -3.43 -20.63
C HIS A 109 -4.60 -4.47 -19.82
N TYR A 110 -5.08 -5.70 -19.85
CA TYR A 110 -4.46 -6.83 -19.17
C TYR A 110 -3.53 -7.62 -20.10
N PRO A 111 -2.47 -8.28 -19.60
CA PRO A 111 -2.10 -8.40 -18.18
C PRO A 111 -1.57 -7.10 -17.57
N VAL A 112 -1.75 -6.95 -16.26
CA VAL A 112 -1.13 -5.91 -15.44
C VAL A 112 -0.07 -6.56 -14.57
N GLU A 113 1.15 -6.08 -14.69
CA GLU A 113 2.26 -6.49 -13.83
C GLU A 113 2.37 -5.52 -12.66
N ILE A 114 2.40 -6.07 -11.45
CA ILE A 114 2.55 -5.32 -10.21
C ILE A 114 3.94 -5.58 -9.69
N TYR A 115 4.59 -4.49 -9.32
CA TYR A 115 5.91 -4.52 -8.77
C TYR A 115 6.04 -3.64 -7.52
N SER A 116 7.13 -3.85 -6.80
CA SER A 116 7.50 -3.10 -5.62
C SER A 116 8.98 -2.75 -5.60
N ASP A 117 9.28 -1.59 -5.02
CA ASP A 117 10.62 -1.22 -4.58
C ASP A 117 10.60 -1.09 -3.05
N PHE A 118 11.21 -2.07 -2.39
CA PHE A 118 11.35 -2.17 -0.94
C PHE A 118 12.76 -1.82 -0.44
N SER A 119 13.61 -1.29 -1.32
CA SER A 119 15.04 -1.06 -1.04
C SER A 119 15.27 -0.30 0.26
N ASP A 120 14.47 0.72 0.54
CA ASP A 120 14.61 1.53 1.76
C ASP A 120 14.39 0.69 3.04
N MET A 121 13.39 -0.19 3.03
CA MET A 121 13.16 -1.13 4.13
C MET A 121 14.34 -2.11 4.29
N TYR A 122 14.95 -2.57 3.18
CA TYR A 122 16.08 -3.50 3.22
C TYR A 122 17.39 -2.85 3.67
N GLU A 123 17.65 -1.61 3.24
CA GLU A 123 18.89 -0.89 3.55
C GLU A 123 18.91 -0.38 5.00
N ASN A 124 17.74 -0.09 5.56
CA ASN A 124 17.62 0.64 6.83
C ASN A 124 17.03 -0.16 8.01
N SER A 125 16.58 -1.42 7.87
CA SER A 125 15.80 -2.07 8.94
C SER A 125 15.89 -3.61 9.11
N GLU A 126 15.44 -4.10 10.27
CA GLU A 126 15.17 -5.52 10.58
C GLU A 126 13.84 -6.05 10.00
N TYR A 127 13.09 -5.24 9.22
CA TYR A 127 11.74 -5.58 8.74
C TYR A 127 11.69 -6.68 7.67
N ASN A 128 12.84 -7.14 7.18
CA ASN A 128 12.99 -8.13 6.11
C ASN A 128 12.30 -9.49 6.34
N SER A 129 11.76 -9.74 7.53
CA SER A 129 11.09 -11.01 7.88
C SER A 129 9.60 -10.88 8.23
N TRP A 130 9.01 -9.68 8.16
CA TRP A 130 7.65 -9.44 8.70
C TRP A 130 6.66 -8.78 7.72
N THR A 131 7.07 -8.45 6.50
CA THR A 131 6.18 -7.84 5.51
C THR A 131 5.62 -8.89 4.54
N SER A 132 4.29 -9.01 4.51
CA SER A 132 3.57 -9.80 3.52
C SER A 132 2.67 -8.88 2.70
N ILE A 133 2.60 -9.11 1.40
CA ILE A 133 1.59 -8.49 0.55
C ILE A 133 0.59 -9.57 0.17
N LEU A 134 -0.68 -9.25 0.25
CA LEU A 134 -1.79 -10.13 -0.10
C LEU A 134 -2.56 -9.53 -1.27
N LEU A 135 -2.80 -10.35 -2.28
CA LEU A 135 -3.72 -10.02 -3.37
C LEU A 135 -5.09 -10.62 -3.05
N HIS A 136 -6.09 -9.76 -2.93
CA HIS A 136 -7.47 -10.13 -2.66
C HIS A 136 -8.35 -9.99 -3.90
N LYS A 137 -9.23 -10.98 -4.10
CA LYS A 137 -10.26 -11.00 -5.14
C LYS A 137 -11.65 -10.93 -4.54
N ASP A 138 -12.53 -10.07 -5.08
CA ASP A 138 -14.01 -9.90 -4.96
C ASP A 138 -14.72 -10.09 -3.59
N THR A 139 -14.25 -10.97 -2.70
CA THR A 139 -14.89 -11.41 -1.45
C THR A 139 -13.91 -11.54 -0.29
N CYS A 140 -12.70 -10.97 -0.42
CA CYS A 140 -11.60 -11.14 0.53
C CYS A 140 -11.10 -12.58 0.67
N GLY A 141 -11.41 -13.43 -0.30
CA GLY A 141 -10.64 -14.63 -0.56
C GLY A 141 -9.20 -14.23 -0.88
N TYR A 142 -8.24 -14.79 -0.16
CA TYR A 142 -6.82 -14.57 -0.40
C TYR A 142 -6.32 -15.51 -1.49
N ASN A 143 -5.57 -14.97 -2.45
CA ASN A 143 -4.60 -15.78 -3.20
C ASN A 143 -3.28 -15.83 -2.42
N THR A 144 -2.39 -16.75 -2.84
CA THR A 144 -1.09 -17.00 -2.20
C THR A 144 -0.34 -15.70 -1.90
N PRO A 145 0.15 -15.48 -0.66
CA PRO A 145 0.92 -14.29 -0.31
C PRO A 145 2.17 -14.17 -1.18
N ALA A 146 2.46 -12.96 -1.67
CA ALA A 146 3.79 -12.64 -2.16
C ALA A 146 4.68 -12.32 -0.95
N LEU A 147 5.72 -13.13 -0.75
CA LEU A 147 6.80 -12.85 0.18
C LEU A 147 7.77 -11.87 -0.49
N CYS A 148 7.98 -10.72 0.16
CA CYS A 148 8.99 -9.76 -0.31
C CYS A 148 10.38 -10.35 -0.07
N LEU A 149 11.18 -10.47 -1.15
CA LEU A 149 12.60 -10.85 -1.06
C LEU A 149 13.47 -9.71 -1.63
N PRO A 150 14.67 -9.49 -1.10
CA PRO A 150 15.55 -8.45 -1.61
C PRO A 150 15.96 -8.73 -3.06
N GLY A 151 15.82 -7.72 -3.91
CA GLY A 151 16.37 -7.72 -5.27
C GLY A 151 15.45 -8.22 -6.40
N TYR A 152 14.21 -8.65 -6.12
CA TYR A 152 13.22 -8.93 -7.17
C TYR A 152 11.87 -8.28 -6.90
N ASN A 153 11.51 -7.43 -7.86
CA ASN A 153 10.50 -6.40 -7.75
C ASN A 153 9.11 -6.85 -8.16
N HIS A 154 8.94 -7.99 -8.84
CA HIS A 154 7.63 -8.40 -9.37
C HIS A 154 6.82 -9.14 -8.30
N LEU A 155 5.66 -8.61 -7.96
CA LEU A 155 4.74 -9.19 -6.97
C LEU A 155 3.70 -10.09 -7.61
N TYR A 156 2.96 -9.57 -8.60
CA TYR A 156 1.80 -10.24 -9.17
C TYR A 156 1.64 -9.94 -10.65
N THR A 157 1.14 -10.91 -11.40
CA THR A 157 0.59 -10.67 -12.75
C THR A 157 -0.92 -10.87 -12.66
N ILE A 158 -1.67 -9.81 -12.90
CA ILE A 158 -3.13 -9.83 -12.94
C ILE A 158 -3.54 -10.01 -14.40
N THR A 159 -4.27 -11.07 -14.73
CA THR A 159 -4.61 -11.42 -16.11
C THR A 159 -6.02 -11.02 -16.52
N ASP A 160 -6.90 -10.68 -15.58
CA ASP A 160 -8.27 -10.26 -15.85
C ASP A 160 -8.79 -9.23 -14.83
N SER A 161 -9.89 -8.57 -15.18
CA SER A 161 -10.45 -7.41 -14.49
C SER A 161 -11.45 -7.70 -13.39
N THR A 162 -11.57 -8.95 -12.92
CA THR A 162 -12.61 -9.34 -11.94
C THR A 162 -12.25 -8.97 -10.50
N GLU A 163 -11.95 -7.67 -10.28
CA GLU A 163 -11.60 -6.96 -9.03
C GLU A 163 -10.34 -7.44 -8.28
N ASN A 164 -9.39 -6.51 -8.05
CA ASN A 164 -8.14 -6.79 -7.36
C ASN A 164 -7.77 -5.69 -6.37
N TYR A 165 -7.57 -6.09 -5.11
CA TYR A 165 -7.03 -5.25 -4.03
C TYR A 165 -5.68 -5.80 -3.58
N ILE A 166 -4.75 -4.92 -3.22
CA ILE A 166 -3.44 -5.29 -2.66
C ILE A 166 -3.36 -4.75 -1.24
N THR A 167 -3.14 -5.61 -0.25
CA THR A 167 -3.00 -5.23 1.17
C THR A 167 -1.67 -5.68 1.74
#